data_AF-A0AAV1TWP1-F1
#
_entry.id   AF-A0AAV1TWP1-F1
#
_cell.length_a   1.000
_cell.length_b   1.000
_cell.length_c   1.000
_cell.angle_alpha   90.00
_cell.angle_beta   90.00
_cell.angle_gamma   90.00
#
_symmetry.space_group_name_H-M   'P 1'
#
loop_
_entity.id
_entity.type
_entity.pdbx_description
1 polymer ?
#
loop_
_entity_poly.entity_id
_entity_poly.type
_entity_poly.pdbx_seq_one_letter_code
_entity_poly.pdbx_strand_id
1 'polypeptide(L)' 'MNMSDVEDDSFHITREGYFHLSDSEWEVVGRMSGLMGEPAISGMLESLSRDQQHAAINKFL' A
#
# COMPACT_ATOMS: atom_id res chain seq x y z
N MET A 1 33.83 -1.73 -9.23
CA MET A 1 32.42 -1.90 -9.64
C MET A 1 31.60 -0.88 -8.88
N ASN A 2 30.68 -0.21 -9.58
CA ASN A 2 29.87 0.90 -9.11
C ASN A 2 28.54 0.39 -8.51
N MET A 3 28.04 1.13 -7.53
CA MET A 3 26.67 1.19 -7.01
C MET A 3 26.10 0.00 -6.23
N SER A 4 25.88 0.31 -4.96
CA SER A 4 24.95 -0.28 -4.02
C SER A 4 23.52 -0.25 -4.59
N ASP A 5 23.15 -1.28 -5.33
CA ASP A 5 21.76 -1.66 -5.56
C ASP A 5 21.66 -3.11 -5.07
N VAL A 6 21.87 -3.30 -3.75
CA VAL A 6 21.05 -4.33 -3.10
C VAL A 6 19.68 -3.71 -3.22
N GLU A 7 18.90 -4.25 -4.16
CA GLU A 7 17.51 -3.95 -4.32
C GLU A 7 16.93 -4.04 -2.92
N ASP A 8 16.68 -2.86 -2.38
CA ASP A 8 15.82 -2.67 -1.25
C ASP A 8 14.50 -3.26 -1.74
N ASP A 9 14.31 -4.55 -1.44
CA ASP A 9 13.00 -5.23 -1.41
C ASP A 9 12.18 -4.57 -0.29
N SER A 10 12.13 -3.24 -0.34
CA SER A 10 11.26 -2.41 0.42
C SER A 10 9.92 -2.65 -0.22
N PHE A 11 9.06 -3.24 0.59
CA PHE A 11 7.67 -3.55 0.31
C PHE A 11 6.91 -2.25 0.01
N HIS A 12 7.21 -1.66 -1.14
CA HIS A 12 6.61 -0.43 -1.59
C HIS A 12 5.25 -0.77 -2.17
N ILE A 13 4.22 -0.17 -1.61
CA ILE A 13 2.86 -0.35 -2.11
C ILE A 13 2.79 0.39 -3.45
N THR A 14 2.81 -0.34 -4.57
CA THR A 14 2.74 0.25 -5.90
C THR A 14 1.31 0.43 -6.37
N ARG A 15 1.03 1.55 -7.05
CA ARG A 15 -0.30 1.83 -7.63
C ARG A 15 -0.73 0.73 -8.61
N GLU A 16 0.23 0.08 -9.26
CA GLU A 16 -0.01 -0.99 -10.23
C GLU A 16 -0.58 -2.25 -9.57
N GLY A 17 -0.10 -2.64 -8.38
CA GLY A 17 -0.64 -3.78 -7.63
C GLY A 17 -2.04 -3.55 -7.08
N TYR A 18 -2.45 -2.29 -6.92
CA TYR A 18 -3.73 -1.87 -6.37
C TYR A 18 -4.52 -0.98 -7.33
N PHE A 19 -4.42 -1.24 -8.64
CA PHE A 19 -5.07 -0.44 -9.68
C PHE A 19 -6.60 -0.36 -9.54
N HIS A 20 -7.21 -1.29 -8.80
CA HIS A 20 -8.64 -1.29 -8.51
C HIS A 20 -9.05 -0.23 -7.49
N LEU A 21 -8.10 0.30 -6.70
CA LEU A 21 -8.37 1.39 -5.78
C LEU A 21 -8.55 2.70 -6.53
N SER A 22 -9.58 3.45 -6.14
CA SER A 22 -9.84 4.80 -6.62
C SER A 22 -8.74 5.76 -6.16
N ASP A 23 -8.63 6.94 -6.80
CA ASP A 23 -7.62 7.93 -6.38
C ASP A 23 -7.73 8.33 -4.91
N SER A 24 -8.96 8.56 -4.44
CA SER A 24 -9.22 8.91 -3.04
C SER A 24 -8.85 7.76 -2.08
N GLU A 25 -9.08 6.51 -2.48
CA GLU A 25 -8.69 5.34 -1.71
C GLU A 25 -7.16 5.22 -1.65
N TRP A 26 -6.48 5.49 -2.76
CA TRP A 26 -5.02 5.49 -2.82
C TRP A 26 -4.39 6.59 -1.97
N GLU A 27 -4.98 7.80 -1.94
CA GLU A 27 -4.54 8.86 -1.04
C GLU A 27 -4.64 8.44 0.43
N VAL A 28 -5.72 7.75 0.80
CA VAL A 28 -5.89 7.21 2.15
C VAL A 28 -4.84 6.15 2.45
N VAL A 29 -4.56 5.23 1.53
CA VAL A 29 -3.47 4.24 1.69
C VAL A 29 -2.14 4.95 1.92
N GLY A 30 -1.81 5.99 1.15
CA GLY A 30 -0.60 6.80 1.36
C GLY A 30 -0.55 7.46 2.75
N ARG A 31 -1.67 8.01 3.23
CA ARG A 31 -1.77 8.57 4.59
C ARG A 31 -1.61 7.50 5.66
N MET A 32 -2.25 6.34 5.50
CA MET A 32 -2.14 5.22 6.43
C MET A 32 -0.71 4.68 6.48
N SER A 33 -0.03 4.59 5.33
CA SER A 33 1.38 4.20 5.23
C SER A 33 2.29 5.22 5.93
N GLY A 34 1.99 6.51 5.85
CA GLY A 34 2.73 7.54 6.61
C GLY A 34 2.51 7.46 8.12
N LEU A 35 1.34 6.97 8.59
CA LEU A 35 1.00 6.89 10.01
C LEU A 35 1.46 5.57 10.67
N MET A 36 1.31 4.45 9.98
CA MET A 36 1.54 3.10 10.51
C MET A 36 2.77 2.42 9.89
N GLY A 37 3.32 2.98 8.82
CA GLY A 37 4.39 2.40 8.00
C GLY A 37 3.86 1.60 6.82
N GLU A 38 4.47 1.79 5.65
CA GLU A 38 4.20 0.99 4.43
C GLU A 38 4.14 -0.53 4.67
N PRO A 39 5.09 -1.17 5.38
CA PRO A 39 5.05 -2.64 5.52
C PRO A 39 3.82 -3.13 6.28
N ALA A 40 3.31 -2.36 7.26
CA ALA A 40 2.11 -2.72 8.00
C ALA A 40 0.86 -2.62 7.11
N ILE A 41 0.76 -1.56 6.30
CA ILE A 41 -0.36 -1.38 5.37
C ILE A 41 -0.29 -2.39 4.23
N SER A 42 0.90 -2.67 3.71
CA SER A 42 1.12 -3.65 2.64
C SER A 42 0.69 -5.05 3.09
N GLY A 43 1.15 -5.50 4.26
CA GLY A 43 0.74 -6.77 4.84
C GLY A 43 -0.76 -6.84 5.16
N MET A 44 -1.36 -5.74 5.62
CA MET A 44 -2.80 -5.66 5.82
C MET A 44 -3.54 -5.83 4.49
N LEU A 45 -3.17 -5.08 3.45
CA LEU A 45 -3.84 -5.16 2.16
C LEU A 45 -3.65 -6.54 1.50
N GLU A 46 -2.47 -7.14 1.59
CA GLU A 46 -2.19 -8.49 1.08
C GLU A 46 -3.05 -9.56 1.79
N SER A 47 -3.33 -9.39 3.08
CA SER A 47 -4.21 -10.30 3.83
C SER A 47 -5.70 -10.17 3.49
N LEU A 48 -6.10 -9.10 2.80
CA LEU A 48 -7.48 -8.76 2.51
C LEU A 48 -7.83 -9.04 1.05
N SER A 49 -9.03 -9.57 0.82
CA SER A 49 -9.60 -9.64 -0.53
C SER A 49 -9.86 -8.24 -1.09
N ARG A 50 -9.94 -8.09 -2.41
CA ARG A 50 -10.23 -6.81 -3.08
C ARG A 50 -11.39 -6.03 -2.44
N ASP A 51 -12.54 -6.67 -2.24
CA ASP A 51 -13.71 -6.03 -1.62
C ASP A 51 -13.45 -5.61 -0.16
N GLN A 52 -12.64 -6.39 0.57
CA GLN A 52 -12.27 -6.07 1.94
C GLN A 52 -11.25 -4.93 1.99
N GLN A 53 -10.36 -4.81 1.00
CA GLN A 53 -9.46 -3.65 0.88
C GLN A 53 -10.27 -2.37 0.71
N HIS A 54 -11.24 -2.36 -0.22
CA HIS A 54 -12.17 -1.23 -0.37
C HIS A 54 -12.90 -0.91 0.94
N ALA A 55 -13.49 -1.92 1.58
CA ALA A 55 -14.21 -1.72 2.84
C ALA A 55 -13.31 -1.24 3.99
N ALA A 56 -12.05 -1.67 4.01
CA ALA A 56 -11.07 -1.22 5.01
C ALA A 56 -10.66 0.22 4.76
N ILE A 57 -10.29 0.57 3.53
CA ILE A 57 -9.86 1.92 3.14
C ILE A 57 -11.01 2.93 3.30
N ASN A 58 -12.23 2.55 2.92
CA ASN A 58 -13.40 3.40 3.03
C ASN A 58 -13.80 3.73 4.50
N LYS A 59 -13.23 3.05 5.50
CA LYS A 59 -13.37 3.43 6.92
C LYS A 59 -12.50 4.62 7.33
N PHE A 60 -11.50 4.96 6.52
CA PHE A 60 -10.53 6.02 6.77
C PHE A 60 -10.67 7.20 5.78
N LEU A 61 -11.67 7.14 4.89
CA LEU A 61 -12.13 8.21 4.03
C LEU A 61 -13.01 9.20 4.82
#